data_AF-A0A7S1RMQ2-F1
#
_entry.id   AF-A0A7S1RMQ2-F1
#
_cell.length_a   1.000
_cell.length_b   1.000
_cell.length_c   1.000
_cell.angle_alpha   90.00
_cell.angle_beta   90.00
_cell.angle_gamma   90.00
#
_symmetry.space_group_name_H-M   'P 1'
#
loop_
_entity.id
_entity.type
_entity.pdbx_description
1 polymer ?
#
loop_
_entity_poly.entity_id
_entity_poly.type
_entity_poly.pdbx_seq_one_letter_code
_entity_poly.pdbx_strand_id
1 'polypeptide(L)'
;ELQSEWPTFEFKLQVADSFQHAERIFFPHNVDFRGRAYPIPPHLNHISDDICRGLLTFAEAKPLGEEGLYWSKINLANLFGKNKLSFEERIAYIDESKDWIMEVARDPLSTKSIDRWANADDGPWQALARCIELAQIWSSGDERGFRSSLPIHLDGSCNGLQHYAALGRDEEGGRAVNLVPSERPQDVYTVVLGFVKMKIEQDAQHVEEGEERTKAGKNGSNARRLIALGALQRKVVKQTVMTICYGVTRLGAQKQVQGHLSDLVGEQVGPDELKTLSIYLSGLVLTSIDEVFQRAMEIKRWFDSISRMLNDLEQPTSWVSPMGLACVQPYKRQRSITVLSNMQRISVNHGETRKVQKVKQRMGFPPNFIHSLDATHMMMVADGCKREGVSFAGVHDSFWTHACNAPSLNRIIRSAFVELHQQPILEDLYEDLLVRLGGVEPPPLPKQGLLDLSGVHKSLYIFN
;
A
#
# COMPACT_ATOMS: atom_id res chain seq x y z
N GLU A 1 -6.11 10.99 -22.06
CA GLU A 1 -6.53 10.26 -20.84
C GLU A 1 -8.01 9.88 -20.91
N LEU A 2 -8.97 10.82 -20.94
CA LEU A 2 -10.40 10.46 -21.02
C LEU A 2 -10.79 9.54 -22.21
N GLN A 3 -10.18 9.73 -23.39
CA GLN A 3 -10.43 8.87 -24.56
C GLN A 3 -10.00 7.40 -24.38
N SER A 4 -9.05 7.10 -23.47
CA SER A 4 -8.62 5.73 -23.17
C SER A 4 -9.35 5.12 -21.96
N GLU A 5 -9.77 5.95 -21.01
CA GLU A 5 -10.53 5.52 -19.83
C GLU A 5 -11.96 5.10 -20.19
N TRP A 6 -12.61 5.82 -21.11
CA TRP A 6 -14.01 5.56 -21.48
C TRP A 6 -14.26 4.14 -22.02
N PRO A 7 -13.51 3.62 -23.01
CA PRO A 7 -13.72 2.25 -23.49
C PRO A 7 -13.48 1.20 -22.40
N THR A 8 -12.49 1.44 -21.53
CA THR A 8 -12.17 0.53 -20.42
C THR A 8 -13.32 0.48 -19.41
N PHE A 9 -13.90 1.63 -19.08
CA PHE A 9 -15.10 1.75 -18.25
C PHE A 9 -16.29 0.99 -18.87
N GLU A 10 -16.55 1.20 -20.15
CA GLU A 10 -17.65 0.56 -20.86
C GLU A 10 -17.49 -0.97 -20.88
N PHE A 11 -16.29 -1.49 -21.14
CA PHE A 11 -16.03 -2.94 -21.11
C PHE A 11 -16.29 -3.55 -19.74
N LYS A 12 -15.97 -2.86 -18.64
CA LYS A 12 -16.28 -3.35 -17.28
C LYS A 12 -17.78 -3.56 -17.09
N LEU A 13 -18.58 -2.58 -17.53
CA LEU A 13 -20.04 -2.64 -17.42
C LEU A 13 -20.62 -3.71 -18.34
N GLN A 14 -20.17 -3.82 -19.59
CA GLN A 14 -20.63 -4.85 -20.53
C GLN A 14 -20.34 -6.27 -20.01
N VAL A 15 -19.16 -6.49 -19.42
CA VAL A 15 -18.81 -7.78 -18.81
C VAL A 15 -19.68 -8.04 -17.57
N ALA A 16 -19.91 -7.04 -16.72
CA ALA A 16 -20.79 -7.18 -15.55
C ALA A 16 -22.23 -7.52 -15.96
N ASP A 17 -22.78 -6.82 -16.95
CA ASP A 17 -24.12 -7.04 -17.51
C ASP A 17 -24.27 -8.47 -18.07
N SER A 18 -23.23 -8.98 -18.75
CA SER A 18 -23.20 -10.35 -19.28
C SER A 18 -23.28 -11.43 -18.20
N PHE A 19 -22.86 -11.11 -16.96
CA PHE A 19 -22.88 -12.03 -15.82
C PHE A 19 -23.97 -11.71 -14.79
N GLN A 20 -24.82 -10.70 -15.02
CA GLN A 20 -25.81 -10.24 -14.02
C GLN A 20 -26.82 -11.33 -13.57
N HIS A 21 -27.07 -12.32 -14.44
CA HIS A 21 -27.97 -13.44 -14.17
C HIS A 21 -27.23 -14.74 -13.82
N ALA A 22 -25.90 -14.72 -13.79
CA ALA A 22 -25.13 -15.87 -13.35
C ALA A 22 -25.30 -16.06 -11.85
N GLU A 23 -25.60 -17.29 -11.40
CA GLU A 23 -25.73 -17.60 -9.97
C GLU A 23 -24.42 -17.30 -9.23
N ARG A 24 -23.28 -17.69 -9.83
CA ARG A 24 -21.93 -17.51 -9.28
C ARG A 24 -20.93 -17.35 -10.42
N ILE A 25 -19.87 -16.58 -10.15
CA ILE A 25 -18.71 -16.46 -11.03
C ILE A 25 -17.42 -16.77 -10.27
N PHE A 26 -16.40 -17.25 -10.98
CA PHE A 26 -15.10 -17.59 -10.42
C PHE A 26 -14.01 -16.85 -11.17
N PHE A 27 -12.99 -16.39 -10.43
CA PHE A 27 -11.83 -15.73 -11.00
C PHE A 27 -10.62 -16.66 -10.91
N PRO A 28 -10.13 -17.24 -12.04
CA PRO A 28 -8.87 -17.95 -12.02
C PRO A 28 -7.73 -16.95 -11.78
N HIS A 29 -6.74 -17.34 -10.98
CA HIS A 29 -5.61 -16.50 -10.61
C HIS A 29 -4.31 -17.01 -11.22
N ASN A 30 -3.42 -16.09 -11.53
CA ASN A 30 -2.02 -16.36 -11.83
C ASN A 30 -1.13 -15.68 -10.77
N VAL A 31 0.12 -16.12 -10.62
CA VAL A 31 1.09 -15.48 -9.75
C VAL A 31 2.22 -14.87 -10.57
N ASP A 32 2.73 -13.72 -10.12
CA ASP A 32 3.95 -13.15 -10.70
C ASP A 32 5.22 -13.85 -10.20
N PHE A 33 6.39 -13.45 -10.69
CA PHE A 33 7.68 -14.04 -10.30
C PHE A 33 8.06 -13.85 -8.82
N ARG A 34 7.28 -13.06 -8.07
CA ARG A 34 7.46 -12.77 -6.64
C ARG A 34 6.42 -13.52 -5.81
N GLY A 35 5.42 -14.12 -6.44
CA GLY A 35 4.33 -14.86 -5.80
C GLY A 35 3.04 -14.07 -5.61
N ARG A 36 2.98 -12.78 -5.99
CA ARG A 36 1.74 -12.00 -5.86
C ARG A 36 0.68 -12.54 -6.81
N ALA A 37 -0.51 -12.81 -6.29
CA ALA A 37 -1.61 -13.35 -7.07
C ALA A 37 -2.42 -12.24 -7.77
N TYR A 38 -2.87 -12.52 -8.98
CA TYR A 38 -3.65 -11.65 -9.84
C TYR A 38 -4.76 -12.44 -10.55
N PRO A 39 -6.01 -11.94 -10.58
CA PRO A 39 -7.03 -12.47 -11.47
C PRO A 39 -6.58 -12.41 -12.93
N ILE A 40 -6.82 -13.49 -13.67
CA ILE A 40 -6.55 -13.55 -15.11
C ILE A 40 -7.53 -12.69 -15.92
N PRO A 41 -8.84 -12.64 -15.62
CA PRO A 41 -9.78 -11.79 -16.36
C PRO A 41 -9.45 -10.29 -16.18
N PRO A 42 -9.20 -9.53 -17.25
CA PRO A 42 -8.59 -8.19 -17.14
C PRO A 42 -9.59 -7.07 -16.83
N HIS A 43 -10.86 -7.22 -17.20
CA HIS A 43 -11.84 -6.13 -17.14
C HIS A 43 -12.62 -6.13 -15.82
N LEU A 44 -13.34 -7.22 -15.52
CA LEU A 44 -14.12 -7.36 -14.29
C LEU A 44 -13.41 -8.33 -13.33
N ASN A 45 -12.88 -7.81 -12.23
CA ASN A 45 -12.34 -8.58 -11.12
C ASN A 45 -12.23 -7.68 -9.86
N HIS A 46 -12.07 -8.29 -8.69
CA HIS A 46 -12.03 -7.58 -7.40
C HIS A 46 -10.73 -6.80 -7.12
N ILE A 47 -9.64 -7.08 -7.83
CA ILE A 47 -8.37 -6.32 -7.71
C ILE A 47 -8.44 -4.99 -8.46
N SER A 48 -9.33 -4.89 -9.47
CA SER A 48 -9.57 -3.71 -10.30
C SER A 48 -10.06 -2.50 -9.49
N ASP A 49 -10.49 -1.44 -10.17
CA ASP A 49 -10.92 -0.18 -9.58
C ASP A 49 -12.26 -0.26 -8.84
N ASP A 50 -12.59 0.84 -8.17
CA ASP A 50 -13.76 0.98 -7.29
C ASP A 50 -15.08 0.52 -7.92
N ILE A 51 -15.29 0.80 -9.21
CA ILE A 51 -16.51 0.37 -9.92
C ILE A 51 -16.62 -1.15 -9.91
N CYS A 52 -15.56 -1.88 -10.27
CA CYS A 52 -15.57 -3.34 -10.21
C CYS A 52 -15.80 -3.85 -8.78
N ARG A 53 -15.21 -3.20 -7.78
CA ARG A 53 -15.36 -3.59 -6.37
C ARG A 53 -16.77 -3.33 -5.84
N GLY A 54 -17.41 -2.24 -6.25
CA GLY A 54 -18.79 -1.91 -5.91
C GLY A 54 -19.83 -2.79 -6.60
N LEU A 55 -19.48 -3.37 -7.77
CA LEU A 55 -20.36 -4.29 -8.52
C LEU A 55 -20.27 -5.74 -8.04
N LEU A 56 -19.19 -6.15 -7.37
CA LEU A 56 -18.93 -7.54 -7.01
C LEU A 56 -19.23 -7.83 -5.53
N THR A 57 -19.89 -8.95 -5.27
CA THR A 57 -20.14 -9.47 -3.91
C THR A 57 -19.78 -10.96 -3.84
N PHE A 58 -19.67 -11.52 -2.64
CA PHE A 58 -19.52 -12.97 -2.50
C PHE A 58 -20.81 -13.68 -2.92
N ALA A 59 -20.71 -14.76 -3.70
CA ALA A 59 -21.90 -15.48 -4.17
C ALA A 59 -22.73 -16.09 -3.02
N GLU A 60 -22.09 -16.48 -1.92
CA GLU A 60 -22.77 -17.00 -0.73
C GLU A 60 -22.96 -15.89 0.29
N ALA A 61 -24.22 -15.61 0.67
CA ALA A 61 -24.52 -14.69 1.77
C ALA A 61 -24.47 -15.41 3.13
N LYS A 62 -23.94 -14.74 4.16
CA LYS A 62 -23.85 -15.27 5.53
C LYS A 62 -24.60 -14.35 6.51
N PRO A 63 -25.23 -14.90 7.57
CA PRO A 63 -25.85 -14.07 8.61
C PRO A 63 -24.79 -13.17 9.28
N LEU A 64 -25.13 -11.93 9.58
CA LEU A 64 -24.21 -10.97 10.19
C LEU A 64 -23.72 -11.41 11.58
N GLY A 65 -24.56 -12.11 12.35
CA GLY A 65 -24.25 -12.50 13.71
C GLY A 65 -24.06 -11.29 14.64
N GLU A 66 -23.27 -11.46 15.70
CA GLU A 66 -23.09 -10.41 16.73
C GLU A 66 -22.19 -9.26 16.26
N GLU A 67 -21.20 -9.58 15.41
CA GLU A 67 -20.14 -8.65 15.02
C GLU A 67 -20.32 -8.08 13.60
N GLY A 68 -21.21 -8.65 12.78
CA GLY A 68 -21.30 -8.29 11.37
C GLY A 68 -21.74 -6.83 11.13
N LEU A 69 -22.70 -6.32 11.91
CA LEU A 69 -23.08 -4.90 11.82
C LEU A 69 -21.94 -3.98 12.28
N TYR A 70 -21.23 -4.35 13.34
CA TYR A 70 -20.06 -3.61 13.85
C TYR A 70 -19.01 -3.40 12.75
N TRP A 71 -18.62 -4.48 12.06
CA TRP A 71 -17.62 -4.40 10.98
C TRP A 71 -18.15 -3.75 9.70
N SER A 72 -19.45 -3.84 9.42
CA SER A 72 -20.06 -3.15 8.29
C SER A 72 -20.03 -1.63 8.47
N LYS A 73 -20.24 -1.14 9.71
CA LYS A 73 -20.10 0.28 10.05
C LYS A 73 -18.64 0.74 9.94
N ILE A 74 -17.69 -0.03 10.49
CA ILE A 74 -16.25 0.31 10.36
C ILE A 74 -15.84 0.38 8.89
N ASN A 75 -16.28 -0.58 8.07
CA ASN A 75 -16.01 -0.58 6.64
C ASN A 75 -16.51 0.70 5.96
N LEU A 76 -17.75 1.14 6.23
CA LEU A 76 -18.25 2.39 5.69
C LEU A 76 -17.45 3.61 6.18
N ALA A 77 -17.13 3.66 7.48
CA ALA A 77 -16.34 4.74 8.05
C ALA A 77 -14.94 4.85 7.40
N ASN A 78 -14.33 3.71 7.07
CA ASN A 78 -13.04 3.65 6.37
C ASN A 78 -13.13 4.25 4.97
N LEU A 79 -14.19 3.95 4.21
CA LEU A 79 -14.41 4.52 2.87
C LEU A 79 -14.57 6.06 2.91
N PHE A 80 -15.06 6.61 4.02
CA PHE A 80 -15.11 8.05 4.30
C PHE A 80 -13.85 8.60 4.99
N GLY A 81 -12.72 7.88 4.92
CA GLY A 81 -11.42 8.35 5.42
C GLY A 81 -11.29 8.41 6.94
N LYS A 82 -12.21 7.80 7.70
CA LYS A 82 -12.18 7.81 9.18
C LYS A 82 -11.28 6.73 9.79
N ASN A 83 -10.35 6.18 9.01
CA ASN A 83 -9.40 5.14 9.41
C ASN A 83 -8.33 5.57 10.43
N LYS A 84 -8.37 6.83 10.90
CA LYS A 84 -7.50 7.37 11.96
C LYS A 84 -8.17 7.46 13.33
N LEU A 85 -9.49 7.23 13.36
CA LEU A 85 -10.27 7.15 14.59
C LEU A 85 -10.18 5.75 15.19
N SER A 86 -10.47 5.63 16.49
CA SER A 86 -10.70 4.32 17.12
C SER A 86 -11.92 3.64 16.48
N PHE A 87 -12.08 2.34 16.67
CA PHE A 87 -13.24 1.65 16.11
C PHE A 87 -14.57 2.15 16.69
N GLU A 88 -14.59 2.51 17.96
CA GLU A 88 -15.77 3.08 18.65
C GLU A 88 -16.14 4.44 18.04
N GLU A 89 -15.16 5.30 17.80
CA GLU A 89 -15.36 6.61 17.16
C GLU A 89 -15.84 6.45 15.70
N ARG A 90 -15.34 5.45 14.96
CA ARG A 90 -15.81 5.12 13.60
C ARG A 90 -17.28 4.70 13.60
N ILE A 91 -17.69 3.91 14.59
CA ILE A 91 -19.08 3.45 14.72
C ILE A 91 -20.00 4.62 15.06
N ALA A 92 -19.60 5.46 16.02
CA ALA A 92 -20.36 6.66 16.39
C ALA A 92 -20.59 7.57 15.18
N TYR A 93 -19.56 7.78 14.35
CA TYR A 93 -19.68 8.53 13.10
C TYR A 93 -20.75 7.97 12.14
N ILE A 94 -20.86 6.64 12.03
CA ILE A 94 -21.87 6.00 11.17
C ILE A 94 -23.26 6.05 11.79
N ASP A 95 -23.36 5.91 13.11
CA ASP A 95 -24.64 6.01 13.82
C ASP A 95 -25.23 7.43 13.74
N GLU A 96 -24.39 8.46 13.86
CA GLU A 96 -24.77 9.86 13.62
C GLU A 96 -25.13 10.13 12.15
N SER A 97 -24.62 9.31 11.24
CA SER A 97 -24.84 9.41 9.79
C SER A 97 -26.06 8.64 9.29
N LYS A 98 -26.78 7.93 10.18
CA LYS A 98 -27.86 7.00 9.80
C LYS A 98 -28.92 7.61 8.88
N ASP A 99 -29.36 8.83 9.18
CA ASP A 99 -30.46 9.47 8.43
C ASP A 99 -30.12 9.70 6.96
N TRP A 100 -28.92 10.23 6.67
CA TRP A 100 -28.52 10.47 5.28
C TRP A 100 -28.12 9.16 4.58
N ILE A 101 -27.63 8.14 5.30
CA ILE A 101 -27.39 6.81 4.73
C ILE A 101 -28.71 6.17 4.26
N MET A 102 -29.76 6.27 5.08
CA MET A 102 -31.10 5.82 4.73
C MET A 102 -31.69 6.60 3.53
N GLU A 103 -31.37 7.89 3.41
CA GLU A 103 -31.75 8.72 2.26
C GLU A 103 -31.03 8.29 0.98
N VAL A 104 -29.71 8.07 1.05
CA VAL A 104 -28.90 7.54 -0.08
C VAL A 104 -29.45 6.21 -0.56
N ALA A 105 -29.81 5.30 0.34
CA ALA A 105 -30.36 4.00 -0.04
C ALA A 105 -31.75 4.10 -0.70
N ARG A 106 -32.56 5.12 -0.34
CA ARG A 106 -33.90 5.32 -0.90
C ARG A 106 -33.87 5.92 -2.30
N ASP A 107 -33.00 6.90 -2.53
CA ASP A 107 -32.85 7.58 -3.82
C ASP A 107 -31.37 7.87 -4.09
N PRO A 108 -30.59 6.87 -4.56
CA PRO A 108 -29.15 6.99 -4.71
C PRO A 108 -28.71 7.94 -5.84
N LEU A 109 -29.62 8.28 -6.76
CA LEU A 109 -29.36 9.11 -7.94
C LEU A 109 -29.80 10.56 -7.76
N SER A 110 -30.44 10.92 -6.64
CA SER A 110 -30.71 12.33 -6.33
C SER A 110 -29.40 13.11 -6.20
N THR A 111 -29.41 14.39 -6.58
CA THR A 111 -28.23 15.27 -6.45
C THR A 111 -27.66 15.23 -5.03
N LYS A 112 -28.54 15.28 -4.02
CA LYS A 112 -28.15 15.25 -2.62
C LYS A 112 -27.49 13.93 -2.22
N SER A 113 -27.97 12.79 -2.73
CA SER A 113 -27.37 11.50 -2.45
C SER A 113 -26.02 11.35 -3.13
N ILE A 114 -25.91 11.76 -4.39
CA ILE A 114 -24.64 11.77 -5.15
C ILE A 114 -23.60 12.59 -4.39
N ASP A 115 -23.95 13.80 -3.94
CA ASP A 115 -23.07 14.65 -3.13
C ASP A 115 -22.64 13.98 -1.81
N ARG A 116 -23.35 12.97 -1.30
CA ARG A 116 -22.95 12.23 -0.10
C ARG A 116 -21.98 11.12 -0.42
N TRP A 117 -22.40 10.15 -1.23
CA TRP A 117 -21.58 8.95 -1.44
C TRP A 117 -20.40 9.20 -2.38
N ALA A 118 -20.50 10.17 -3.31
CA ALA A 118 -19.37 10.56 -4.17
C ALA A 118 -18.24 11.27 -3.41
N ASN A 119 -18.52 11.78 -2.21
CA ASN A 119 -17.55 12.42 -1.31
C ASN A 119 -16.79 11.41 -0.43
N ALA A 120 -16.97 10.10 -0.61
CA ALA A 120 -16.11 9.11 0.02
C ALA A 120 -14.64 9.32 -0.42
N ASP A 121 -13.71 9.30 0.53
CA ASP A 121 -12.28 9.49 0.29
C ASP A 121 -11.72 8.38 -0.59
N ASP A 122 -12.15 7.15 -0.32
CA ASP A 122 -11.76 5.95 -1.04
C ASP A 122 -13.03 5.17 -1.41
N GLY A 123 -13.14 4.86 -2.69
CA GLY A 123 -14.18 3.97 -3.20
C GLY A 123 -15.65 4.44 -3.10
N PRO A 124 -16.04 5.53 -3.78
CA PRO A 124 -17.44 6.00 -3.83
C PRO A 124 -18.49 4.93 -4.14
N TRP A 125 -18.25 4.05 -5.11
CA TRP A 125 -19.20 3.02 -5.51
C TRP A 125 -19.31 1.92 -4.46
N GLN A 126 -18.21 1.56 -3.80
CA GLN A 126 -18.24 0.68 -2.62
C GLN A 126 -19.01 1.34 -1.45
N ALA A 127 -18.84 2.64 -1.24
CA ALA A 127 -19.56 3.38 -0.19
C ALA A 127 -21.07 3.38 -0.47
N LEU A 128 -21.48 3.60 -1.72
CA LEU A 128 -22.87 3.47 -2.14
C LEU A 128 -23.43 2.07 -1.86
N ALA A 129 -22.72 1.01 -2.27
CA ALA A 129 -23.13 -0.37 -2.03
C ALA A 129 -23.32 -0.66 -0.54
N ARG A 130 -22.40 -0.18 0.32
CA ARG A 130 -22.47 -0.35 1.76
C ARG A 130 -23.58 0.49 2.42
N CYS A 131 -23.84 1.71 1.93
CA CYS A 131 -24.98 2.52 2.37
C CYS A 131 -26.32 1.81 2.11
N ILE A 132 -26.47 1.21 0.92
CA ILE A 132 -27.66 0.44 0.56
C ILE A 132 -27.83 -0.77 1.49
N GLU A 133 -26.76 -1.54 1.73
CA GLU A 133 -26.84 -2.72 2.60
C GLU A 133 -27.13 -2.35 4.07
N LEU A 134 -26.51 -1.30 4.62
CA LEU A 134 -26.80 -0.83 5.99
C LEU A 134 -28.25 -0.40 6.15
N ALA A 135 -28.83 0.27 5.15
CA ALA A 135 -30.24 0.63 5.18
C ALA A 135 -31.17 -0.60 5.17
N GLN A 136 -30.81 -1.63 4.40
CA GLN A 136 -31.51 -2.91 4.40
C GLN A 136 -31.39 -3.63 5.76
N ILE A 137 -30.20 -3.64 6.35
CA ILE A 137 -29.94 -4.22 7.69
C ILE A 137 -30.83 -3.54 8.74
N TRP A 138 -30.81 -2.21 8.83
CA TRP A 138 -31.61 -1.45 9.79
C TRP A 138 -33.13 -1.58 9.57
N SER A 139 -33.56 -1.83 8.33
CA SER A 139 -34.96 -2.00 7.97
C SER A 139 -35.46 -3.45 8.11
N SER A 140 -34.56 -4.42 8.30
CA SER A 140 -34.88 -5.85 8.28
C SER A 140 -35.67 -6.33 9.50
N GLY A 141 -35.59 -5.61 10.63
CA GLY A 141 -36.14 -6.06 11.91
C GLY A 141 -35.34 -7.16 12.61
N ASP A 142 -34.35 -7.77 11.95
CA ASP A 142 -33.40 -8.74 12.51
C ASP A 142 -31.99 -8.49 11.94
N GLU A 143 -31.27 -7.56 12.57
CA GLU A 143 -29.92 -7.17 12.16
C GLU A 143 -28.93 -8.34 12.22
N ARG A 144 -29.09 -9.26 13.18
CA ARG A 144 -28.16 -10.39 13.37
C ARG A 144 -28.38 -11.48 12.34
N GLY A 145 -29.64 -11.75 12.00
CA GLY A 145 -30.04 -12.75 11.00
C GLY A 145 -29.90 -12.28 9.55
N PHE A 146 -29.75 -10.97 9.30
CA PHE A 146 -29.58 -10.43 7.95
C PHE A 146 -28.43 -11.12 7.23
N ARG A 147 -28.70 -11.63 6.02
CA ARG A 147 -27.72 -12.37 5.22
C ARG A 147 -26.98 -11.40 4.29
N SER A 148 -25.75 -11.07 4.66
CA SER A 148 -24.87 -10.18 3.88
C SER A 148 -23.92 -10.98 3.00
N SER A 149 -23.70 -10.50 1.77
CA SER A 149 -22.68 -10.98 0.83
C SER A 149 -21.62 -9.92 0.53
N LEU A 150 -21.81 -8.68 0.96
CA LEU A 150 -20.93 -7.57 0.65
C LEU A 150 -19.61 -7.69 1.45
N PRO A 151 -18.45 -7.79 0.79
CA PRO A 151 -17.17 -7.97 1.49
C PRO A 151 -16.82 -6.74 2.33
N ILE A 152 -16.22 -6.97 3.49
CA ILE A 152 -15.43 -5.95 4.20
C ILE A 152 -13.96 -6.18 3.87
N HIS A 153 -13.17 -5.11 3.87
CA HIS A 153 -11.72 -5.16 3.66
C HIS A 153 -10.98 -4.71 4.92
N LEU A 154 -9.88 -5.42 5.23
CA LEU A 154 -8.92 -5.07 6.28
C LEU A 154 -7.58 -4.73 5.60
N ASP A 155 -7.19 -3.47 5.63
CA ASP A 155 -6.06 -2.94 4.86
C ASP A 155 -4.81 -2.78 5.73
N GLY A 156 -3.65 -3.23 5.21
CA GLY A 156 -2.36 -2.99 5.85
C GLY A 156 -2.04 -1.50 5.94
N SER A 157 -1.62 -1.01 7.12
CA SER A 157 -1.36 0.42 7.33
C SER A 157 -0.30 1.01 6.40
N CYS A 158 0.83 0.30 6.25
CA CYS A 158 1.86 0.57 5.25
C CYS A 158 2.69 -0.71 5.08
N ASN A 159 2.14 -1.65 4.29
CA ASN A 159 2.57 -3.05 4.31
C ASN A 159 4.08 -3.24 4.08
N GLY A 160 4.68 -2.55 3.10
CA GLY A 160 6.12 -2.64 2.89
C GLY A 160 6.96 -2.25 4.11
N LEU A 161 6.58 -1.18 4.83
CA LEU A 161 7.26 -0.77 6.07
C LEU A 161 6.94 -1.70 7.25
N GLN A 162 5.75 -2.31 7.29
CA GLN A 162 5.44 -3.36 8.27
C GLN A 162 6.38 -4.55 8.13
N HIS A 163 6.61 -5.04 6.90
CA HIS A 163 7.54 -6.13 6.65
C HIS A 163 8.99 -5.74 6.98
N TYR A 164 9.43 -4.52 6.66
CA TYR A 164 10.77 -4.07 7.05
C TYR A 164 10.95 -3.95 8.56
N ALA A 165 9.98 -3.38 9.27
CA ALA A 165 10.04 -3.23 10.72
C ALA A 165 10.08 -4.60 11.41
N ALA A 166 9.34 -5.58 10.89
CA ALA A 166 9.37 -6.95 11.39
C ALA A 166 10.72 -7.65 11.12
N LEU A 167 11.24 -7.57 9.89
CA LEU A 167 12.56 -8.13 9.53
C LEU A 167 13.69 -7.52 10.38
N GLY A 168 13.66 -6.20 10.57
CA GLY A 168 14.68 -5.47 11.33
C GLY A 168 14.47 -5.47 12.83
N ARG A 169 13.36 -6.05 13.33
CA ARG A 169 12.89 -5.94 14.72
C ARG A 169 12.91 -4.49 15.22
N ASP A 170 12.46 -3.57 14.38
CA ASP A 170 12.45 -2.12 14.61
C ASP A 170 11.23 -1.72 15.46
N GLU A 171 11.44 -1.41 16.75
CA GLU A 171 10.32 -1.11 17.64
C GLU A 171 9.66 0.24 17.32
N GLU A 172 10.45 1.28 17.05
CA GLU A 172 9.95 2.62 16.72
C GLU A 172 9.25 2.62 15.36
N GLY A 173 9.92 2.05 14.34
CA GLY A 173 9.32 1.86 13.03
C GLY A 173 8.07 1.00 13.09
N GLY A 174 8.10 -0.10 13.87
CA GLY A 174 6.97 -1.00 14.10
C GLY A 174 5.77 -0.32 14.75
N ARG A 175 6.00 0.55 15.74
CA ARG A 175 4.95 1.38 16.35
C ARG A 175 4.31 2.30 15.32
N ALA A 176 5.12 2.99 14.50
CA ALA A 176 4.63 3.92 13.48
C ALA A 176 3.71 3.27 12.43
N VAL A 177 3.84 1.94 12.23
CA VAL A 177 3.06 1.14 11.27
C VAL A 177 2.14 0.12 11.92
N ASN A 178 1.79 0.34 13.20
CA ASN A 178 0.80 -0.45 13.95
C ASN A 178 1.20 -1.92 14.19
N LEU A 179 2.48 -2.27 14.27
CA LEU A 179 2.91 -3.60 14.78
C LEU A 179 2.81 -3.69 16.31
N VAL A 180 2.94 -2.56 16.99
CA VAL A 180 2.84 -2.47 18.46
C VAL A 180 1.40 -2.08 18.85
N PRO A 181 0.77 -2.77 19.83
CA PRO A 181 -0.56 -2.42 20.30
C PRO A 181 -0.67 -0.95 20.74
N SER A 182 -1.78 -0.32 20.37
CA SER A 182 -2.13 1.06 20.72
C SER A 182 -3.64 1.22 20.84
N GLU A 183 -4.09 2.22 21.60
CA GLU A 183 -5.52 2.54 21.71
C GLU A 183 -6.07 3.17 20.43
N ARG A 184 -5.22 3.88 19.68
CA ARG A 184 -5.57 4.55 18.42
C ARG A 184 -4.65 4.11 17.27
N PRO A 185 -5.15 4.10 16.02
CA PRO A 185 -4.33 3.82 14.86
C PRO A 185 -3.20 4.86 14.73
N GLN A 186 -1.98 4.37 14.57
CA GLN A 186 -0.83 5.20 14.23
C GLN A 186 -0.87 5.55 12.74
N ASP A 187 -0.39 6.76 12.42
CA ASP A 187 -0.31 7.25 11.05
C ASP A 187 1.13 7.61 10.71
N VAL A 188 1.86 6.65 10.14
CA VAL A 188 3.27 6.81 9.74
C VAL A 188 3.54 8.11 8.97
N TYR A 189 2.60 8.53 8.12
CA TYR A 189 2.74 9.75 7.34
C TYR A 189 2.71 11.01 8.21
N THR A 190 1.84 11.05 9.22
CA THR A 190 1.78 12.14 10.21
C THR A 190 3.01 12.12 11.13
N VAL A 191 3.50 10.93 11.51
CA VAL A 191 4.76 10.79 12.26
C VAL A 191 5.91 11.41 11.47
N VAL A 192 6.13 10.98 10.23
CA VAL A 192 7.17 11.54 9.35
C VAL A 192 6.97 13.04 9.13
N LEU A 193 5.73 13.50 8.91
CA LEU A 193 5.43 14.92 8.78
C LEU A 193 5.82 15.72 10.02
N GLY A 194 5.66 15.16 11.23
CA GLY A 194 6.09 15.78 12.48
C GLY A 194 7.59 16.04 12.52
N PHE A 195 8.40 15.04 12.15
CA PHE A 195 9.86 15.20 12.02
C PHE A 195 10.24 16.24 10.94
N VAL A 196 9.54 16.24 9.80
CA VAL A 196 9.74 17.25 8.75
C VAL A 196 9.42 18.65 9.26
N LYS A 197 8.30 18.84 9.98
CA LYS A 197 7.93 20.13 10.58
C LYS A 197 8.99 20.61 11.56
N MET A 198 9.46 19.74 12.46
CA MET A 198 10.52 20.07 13.41
C MET A 198 11.80 20.57 12.70
N LYS A 199 12.25 19.88 11.65
CA LYS A 199 13.43 20.30 10.86
C LYS A 199 13.21 21.61 10.12
N ILE A 200 12.02 21.81 9.56
CA ILE A 200 11.65 23.06 8.89
C ILE A 200 11.62 24.23 9.87
N GLU A 201 11.10 24.03 11.08
CA GLU A 201 11.07 25.06 12.13
C GLU A 201 12.50 25.42 12.57
N GLN A 202 13.39 24.44 12.72
CA GLN A 202 14.81 24.66 13.00
C GLN A 202 15.50 25.47 11.88
N ASP A 203 15.35 25.05 10.63
CA ASP A 203 15.94 25.76 9.48
C ASP A 203 15.36 27.17 9.33
N ALA A 204 14.06 27.37 9.62
CA ALA A 204 13.40 28.68 9.55
C ALA A 204 13.92 29.69 10.59
N GLN A 205 14.39 29.22 11.74
CA GLN A 205 14.98 30.03 12.81
C GLN A 205 16.43 30.44 12.52
N HIS A 206 17.17 29.69 11.70
CA HIS A 206 18.59 29.90 11.41
C HIS A 206 18.86 30.84 10.22
N VAL A 207 18.37 32.09 10.28
CA VAL A 207 18.78 33.11 9.30
C VAL A 207 19.29 34.35 10.01
N GLU A 208 20.61 34.40 10.21
CA GLU A 208 21.31 35.63 10.57
C GLU A 208 21.42 36.56 9.35
N GLU A 209 21.40 37.87 9.59
CA GLU A 209 21.59 38.88 8.54
C GLU A 209 22.98 38.70 7.88
N GLY A 210 23.00 38.45 6.56
CA GLY A 210 24.23 38.26 5.78
C GLY A 210 24.45 36.83 5.24
N GLU A 211 23.68 35.83 5.67
CA GLU A 211 23.85 34.44 5.22
C GLU A 211 22.96 34.01 4.05
N GLU A 212 22.21 34.91 3.41
CA GLU A 212 21.19 34.57 2.39
C GLU A 212 21.73 33.75 1.20
N ARG A 213 23.03 33.86 0.89
CA ARG A 213 23.68 33.11 -0.19
C ARG A 213 24.24 31.76 0.24
N THR A 214 24.36 31.51 1.55
CA THR A 214 24.85 30.23 2.09
C THR A 214 23.79 29.13 1.94
N LYS A 215 24.19 27.87 2.12
CA LYS A 215 23.24 26.75 2.11
C LYS A 215 22.23 26.87 3.26
N ALA A 216 22.67 27.33 4.43
CA ALA A 216 21.81 27.54 5.60
C ALA A 216 20.77 28.65 5.34
N GLY A 217 21.19 29.80 4.81
CA GLY A 217 20.27 30.89 4.46
C GLY A 217 19.24 30.49 3.40
N LYS A 218 19.64 29.71 2.38
CA LYS A 218 18.71 29.16 1.38
C LYS A 218 17.70 28.18 1.99
N ASN A 219 18.16 27.29 2.87
CA ASN A 219 17.28 26.37 3.59
C ASN A 219 16.27 27.12 4.45
N GLY A 220 16.71 28.12 5.23
CA GLY A 220 15.81 28.92 6.07
C GLY A 220 14.80 29.75 5.29
N SER A 221 15.19 30.29 4.13
CA SER A 221 14.25 30.94 3.21
C SER A 221 13.19 29.97 2.67
N ASN A 222 13.61 28.81 2.17
CA ASN A 222 12.70 27.76 1.70
C ASN A 222 11.77 27.26 2.82
N ALA A 223 12.29 27.11 4.04
CA ALA A 223 11.55 26.70 5.22
C ALA A 223 10.41 27.68 5.54
N ARG A 224 10.73 28.98 5.67
CA ARG A 224 9.72 30.03 5.89
C ARG A 224 8.70 30.08 4.77
N ARG A 225 9.14 29.90 3.52
CA ARG A 225 8.24 29.90 2.37
C ARG A 225 7.25 28.72 2.40
N LEU A 226 7.70 27.51 2.72
CA LEU A 226 6.83 26.34 2.87
C LEU A 226 5.81 26.49 4.00
N ILE A 227 6.22 27.10 5.12
CA ILE A 227 5.32 27.42 6.24
C ILE A 227 4.23 28.40 5.78
N ALA A 228 4.63 29.50 5.13
CA ALA A 228 3.71 30.54 4.66
C ALA A 228 2.70 30.01 3.63
N LEU A 229 3.11 29.05 2.80
CA LEU A 229 2.27 28.41 1.79
C LEU A 229 1.33 27.33 2.37
N GLY A 230 1.43 26.99 3.66
CA GLY A 230 0.62 25.91 4.26
C GLY A 230 0.91 24.54 3.64
N ALA A 231 2.13 24.35 3.11
CA ALA A 231 2.50 23.19 2.30
C ALA A 231 2.75 21.90 3.12
N LEU A 232 2.85 22.01 4.45
CA LEU A 232 3.22 20.92 5.36
C LEU A 232 2.01 20.03 5.70
N GLN A 233 1.49 19.36 4.68
CA GLN A 233 0.30 18.52 4.76
C GLN A 233 0.63 17.05 4.54
N ARG A 234 -0.16 16.17 5.17
CA ARG A 234 -0.04 14.71 5.04
C ARG A 234 -0.05 14.24 3.58
N LYS A 235 -0.92 14.82 2.75
CA LYS A 235 -1.05 14.49 1.31
C LYS A 235 0.28 14.66 0.55
N VAL A 236 1.07 15.68 0.90
CA VAL A 236 2.35 15.98 0.23
C VAL A 236 3.43 14.93 0.52
N VAL A 237 3.45 14.39 1.74
CA VAL A 237 4.47 13.39 2.15
C VAL A 237 4.04 11.95 1.91
N LYS A 238 2.73 11.67 1.87
CA LYS A 238 2.13 10.32 1.83
C LYS A 238 2.74 9.45 0.73
N GLN A 239 2.77 9.92 -0.52
CA GLN A 239 3.24 9.14 -1.65
C GLN A 239 4.73 8.78 -1.54
N THR A 240 5.55 9.72 -1.05
CA THR A 240 7.00 9.50 -0.90
C THR A 240 7.29 8.46 0.17
N VAL A 241 6.64 8.56 1.34
CA VAL A 241 6.76 7.59 2.44
C VAL A 241 6.28 6.21 2.01
N MET A 242 5.20 6.13 1.24
CA MET A 242 4.63 4.86 0.78
C MET A 242 5.51 4.16 -0.26
N THR A 243 6.25 4.91 -1.08
CA THR A 243 6.98 4.36 -2.23
C THR A 243 8.48 4.17 -2.00
N ILE A 244 9.03 4.73 -0.92
CA ILE A 244 10.46 4.59 -0.58
C ILE A 244 10.87 3.16 -0.26
N CYS A 245 10.01 2.40 0.43
CA CYS A 245 10.21 0.98 0.75
C CYS A 245 10.24 0.13 -0.53
N TYR A 246 9.62 0.63 -1.61
CA TYR A 246 9.57 0.00 -2.92
C TYR A 246 10.65 0.53 -3.90
N GLY A 247 11.70 1.17 -3.39
CA GLY A 247 12.88 1.50 -4.19
C GLY A 247 12.77 2.81 -4.97
N VAL A 248 11.86 3.72 -4.61
CA VAL A 248 11.85 5.07 -5.19
C VAL A 248 13.20 5.78 -4.98
N THR A 249 13.68 6.42 -6.04
CA THR A 249 14.94 7.17 -6.03
C THR A 249 14.72 8.58 -5.47
N ARG A 250 15.80 9.27 -5.09
CA ARG A 250 15.72 10.68 -4.66
C ARG A 250 15.04 11.58 -5.69
N LEU A 251 15.34 11.39 -6.98
CA LEU A 251 14.68 12.12 -8.07
C LEU A 251 13.21 11.75 -8.21
N GLY A 252 12.85 10.49 -7.99
CA GLY A 252 11.46 10.04 -7.97
C GLY A 252 10.67 10.68 -6.82
N ALA A 253 11.23 10.66 -5.61
CA ALA A 253 10.66 11.30 -4.42
C ALA A 253 10.47 12.82 -4.64
N GLN A 254 11.47 13.49 -5.21
CA GLN A 254 11.36 14.91 -5.57
C GLN A 254 10.18 15.17 -6.51
N LYS A 255 10.01 14.37 -7.56
CA LYS A 255 8.90 14.52 -8.52
C LYS A 255 7.53 14.30 -7.87
N GLN A 256 7.41 13.32 -6.97
CA GLN A 256 6.17 13.06 -6.23
C GLN A 256 5.80 14.26 -5.34
N VAL A 257 6.77 14.77 -4.56
CA VAL A 257 6.57 15.97 -3.74
C VAL A 257 6.23 17.17 -4.62
N GLN A 258 6.93 17.36 -5.74
CA GLN A 258 6.67 18.46 -6.67
C GLN A 258 5.26 18.41 -7.25
N GLY A 259 4.76 17.23 -7.64
CA GLY A 259 3.39 17.06 -8.13
C GLY A 259 2.37 17.51 -7.08
N HIS A 260 2.48 17.00 -5.86
CA HIS A 260 1.57 17.37 -4.78
C HIS A 260 1.67 18.85 -4.35
N LEU A 261 2.87 19.43 -4.38
CA LEU A 261 3.04 20.87 -4.16
C LEU A 261 2.42 21.68 -5.30
N SER A 262 2.56 21.23 -6.55
CA SER A 262 1.94 21.90 -7.70
C SER A 262 0.42 21.94 -7.57
N ASP A 263 -0.21 20.83 -7.17
CA ASP A 263 -1.65 20.74 -6.97
C ASP A 263 -2.14 21.65 -5.84
N LEU A 264 -1.31 21.85 -4.81
CA LEU A 264 -1.70 22.58 -3.60
C LEU A 264 -1.44 24.09 -3.71
N VAL A 265 -0.29 24.49 -4.27
CA VAL A 265 0.20 25.87 -4.24
C VAL A 265 0.69 26.37 -5.59
N GLY A 266 0.51 25.61 -6.67
CA GLY A 266 1.06 25.93 -8.01
C GLY A 266 0.58 27.26 -8.59
N GLU A 267 -0.58 27.77 -8.16
CA GLU A 267 -1.06 29.11 -8.53
C GLU A 267 -0.32 30.24 -7.80
N GLN A 268 0.34 29.94 -6.67
CA GLN A 268 0.99 30.90 -5.77
C GLN A 268 2.52 30.97 -5.95
N VAL A 269 3.11 30.03 -6.68
CA VAL A 269 4.58 29.91 -6.87
C VAL A 269 4.93 29.67 -8.33
N GLY A 270 6.03 30.28 -8.79
CA GLY A 270 6.54 30.04 -10.14
C GLY A 270 7.18 28.64 -10.29
N PRO A 271 7.37 28.13 -11.52
CA PRO A 271 7.93 26.79 -11.76
C PRO A 271 9.32 26.55 -11.13
N ASP A 272 10.19 27.56 -11.15
CA ASP A 272 11.55 27.46 -10.59
C ASP A 272 11.55 27.47 -9.06
N GLU A 273 10.66 28.27 -8.46
CA GLU A 273 10.44 28.28 -7.02
C GLU A 273 9.87 26.93 -6.56
N LEU A 274 8.83 26.44 -7.24
CA LEU A 274 8.22 25.14 -6.96
C LEU A 274 9.26 24.02 -6.99
N LYS A 275 10.12 23.99 -8.01
CA LYS A 275 11.21 23.02 -8.11
C LYS A 275 12.19 23.14 -6.93
N THR A 276 12.56 24.35 -6.54
CA THR A 276 13.47 24.60 -5.41
C THR A 276 12.87 24.11 -4.09
N LEU A 277 11.62 24.49 -3.81
CA LEU A 277 10.88 24.05 -2.62
C LEU A 277 10.72 22.53 -2.60
N SER A 278 10.47 21.90 -3.75
CA SER A 278 10.33 20.45 -3.88
C SER A 278 11.63 19.70 -3.58
N ILE A 279 12.77 20.21 -4.05
CA ILE A 279 14.10 19.63 -3.75
C ILE A 279 14.36 19.68 -2.25
N TYR A 280 14.12 20.84 -1.64
CA TYR A 280 14.33 21.04 -0.21
C TYR A 280 13.41 20.13 0.63
N LEU A 281 12.10 20.17 0.38
CA LEU A 281 11.12 19.38 1.14
C LEU A 281 11.34 17.88 0.97
N SER A 282 11.56 17.39 -0.26
CA SER A 282 11.83 15.97 -0.49
C SER A 282 13.10 15.50 0.20
N GLY A 283 14.14 16.35 0.28
CA GLY A 283 15.35 16.07 1.06
C GLY A 283 15.04 15.84 2.54
N LEU A 284 14.23 16.72 3.16
CA LEU A 284 13.83 16.58 4.56
C LEU A 284 12.93 15.37 4.81
N VAL A 285 12.00 15.07 3.89
CA VAL A 285 11.15 13.88 3.98
C VAL A 285 12.01 12.61 4.00
N LEU A 286 12.97 12.49 3.09
CA LEU A 286 13.85 11.31 3.03
C LEU A 286 14.70 11.14 4.28
N THR A 287 15.32 12.22 4.78
CA THR A 287 16.11 12.17 6.02
C THR A 287 15.24 11.84 7.23
N SER A 288 13.97 12.27 7.26
CA SER A 288 13.04 11.95 8.35
C SER A 288 12.58 10.49 8.30
N ILE A 289 12.44 9.90 7.11
CA ILE A 289 12.21 8.46 6.96
C ILE A 289 13.42 7.67 7.46
N ASP A 290 14.64 8.10 7.12
CA ASP A 290 15.88 7.47 7.60
C ASP A 290 15.96 7.43 9.13
N GLU A 291 15.46 8.47 9.82
CA GLU A 291 15.43 8.55 11.29
C GLU A 291 14.40 7.63 11.92
N VAL A 292 13.18 7.55 11.35
CA VAL A 292 12.08 6.72 11.88
C VAL A 292 12.29 5.23 11.59
N PHE A 293 12.93 4.89 10.47
CA PHE A 293 13.07 3.51 9.99
C PHE A 293 14.53 3.10 9.80
N GLN A 294 15.36 3.31 10.83
CA GLN A 294 16.80 3.07 10.75
C GLN A 294 17.14 1.63 10.35
N ARG A 295 16.48 0.64 10.97
CA ARG A 295 16.75 -0.78 10.71
C ARG A 295 16.35 -1.16 9.28
N ALA A 296 15.22 -0.66 8.80
CA ALA A 296 14.78 -0.86 7.42
C ALA A 296 15.81 -0.33 6.41
N MET A 297 16.38 0.85 6.69
CA MET A 297 17.38 1.46 5.81
C MET A 297 18.72 0.74 5.86
N GLU A 298 19.11 0.16 6.99
CA GLU A 298 20.26 -0.75 7.07
C GLU A 298 20.06 -2.00 6.20
N ILE A 299 18.89 -2.66 6.28
CA ILE A 299 18.54 -3.82 5.44
C ILE A 299 18.58 -3.44 3.94
N LYS A 300 18.02 -2.29 3.58
CA LYS A 300 18.03 -1.81 2.18
C LYS A 300 19.45 -1.54 1.67
N ARG A 301 20.35 -1.01 2.51
CA ARG A 301 21.78 -0.85 2.15
C ARG A 301 22.47 -2.21 2.00
N TRP A 302 22.13 -3.18 2.85
CA TRP A 302 22.62 -4.54 2.74
C TRP A 302 22.19 -5.22 1.42
N PHE A 303 20.91 -5.09 1.03
CA PHE A 303 20.42 -5.52 -0.29
C PHE A 303 21.16 -4.86 -1.45
N ASP A 304 21.44 -3.55 -1.36
CA ASP A 304 22.19 -2.83 -2.39
C ASP A 304 23.62 -3.38 -2.55
N SER A 305 24.30 -3.71 -1.45
CA SER A 305 25.62 -4.33 -1.46
C SER A 305 25.59 -5.72 -2.10
N ILE A 306 24.65 -6.57 -1.69
CA ILE A 306 24.46 -7.92 -2.26
C ILE A 306 24.22 -7.84 -3.77
N SER A 307 23.30 -6.97 -4.20
CA SER A 307 22.96 -6.89 -5.61
C SER A 307 24.15 -6.37 -6.44
N ARG A 308 25.02 -5.52 -5.91
CA ARG A 308 26.27 -5.13 -6.60
C ARG A 308 27.19 -6.34 -6.81
N MET A 309 27.38 -7.18 -5.79
CA MET A 309 28.20 -8.38 -5.89
C MET A 309 27.68 -9.35 -6.97
N LEU A 310 26.38 -9.65 -6.95
CA LEU A 310 25.74 -10.52 -7.96
C LEU A 310 25.82 -9.93 -9.37
N ASN A 311 25.66 -8.61 -9.50
CA ASN A 311 25.79 -7.91 -10.78
C ASN A 311 27.20 -8.01 -11.36
N ASP A 312 28.24 -8.05 -10.54
CA ASP A 312 29.63 -8.19 -11.01
C ASP A 312 29.93 -9.61 -11.50
N LEU A 313 29.19 -10.59 -11.00
CA LEU A 313 29.15 -11.96 -11.52
C LEU A 313 28.21 -12.13 -12.72
N GLU A 314 27.53 -11.06 -13.17
CA GLU A 314 26.47 -11.09 -14.19
C GLU A 314 25.36 -12.12 -13.88
N GLN A 315 25.08 -12.34 -12.58
CA GLN A 315 24.01 -13.20 -12.11
C GLN A 315 22.78 -12.38 -11.72
N PRO A 316 21.56 -12.80 -12.09
CA PRO A 316 20.35 -12.14 -11.62
C PRO A 316 20.17 -12.38 -10.12
N THR A 317 19.62 -11.39 -9.41
CA THR A 317 19.26 -11.58 -8.02
C THR A 317 18.12 -12.58 -7.92
N SER A 318 18.26 -13.55 -7.02
CA SER A 318 17.26 -14.61 -6.79
C SER A 318 17.33 -15.10 -5.36
N TRP A 319 16.21 -15.59 -4.86
CA TRP A 319 16.04 -16.13 -3.51
C TRP A 319 14.89 -17.14 -3.51
N VAL A 320 14.76 -17.90 -2.43
CA VAL A 320 13.56 -18.72 -2.18
C VAL A 320 12.72 -17.98 -1.13
N SER A 321 11.44 -17.71 -1.42
CA SER A 321 10.56 -17.09 -0.43
C SER A 321 10.17 -18.10 0.67
N PRO A 322 9.66 -17.66 1.82
CA PRO A 322 9.30 -18.58 2.90
C PRO A 322 8.15 -19.55 2.56
N MET A 323 7.40 -19.32 1.47
CA MET A 323 6.45 -20.32 0.91
C MET A 323 7.12 -21.37 0.00
N GLY A 324 8.44 -21.34 -0.16
CA GLY A 324 9.19 -22.24 -1.05
C GLY A 324 9.19 -21.83 -2.53
N LEU A 325 8.76 -20.61 -2.87
CA LEU A 325 8.78 -20.13 -4.25
C LEU A 325 10.16 -19.62 -4.63
N ALA A 326 10.74 -20.16 -5.70
CA ALA A 326 11.99 -19.65 -6.26
C ALA A 326 11.75 -18.35 -7.05
N CYS A 327 12.14 -17.23 -6.46
CA CYS A 327 12.03 -15.90 -7.03
C CYS A 327 13.31 -15.54 -7.80
N VAL A 328 13.17 -15.11 -9.06
CA VAL A 328 14.31 -14.67 -9.89
C VAL A 328 13.99 -13.35 -10.57
N GLN A 329 14.84 -12.34 -10.40
CA GLN A 329 14.65 -11.04 -11.06
C GLN A 329 14.89 -11.14 -12.58
N PRO A 330 13.90 -10.77 -13.42
CA PRO A 330 13.98 -10.96 -14.87
C PRO A 330 14.83 -9.90 -15.60
N TYR A 331 15.50 -8.98 -14.88
CA TYR A 331 16.11 -7.80 -15.47
C TYR A 331 17.43 -8.11 -16.20
N LYS A 332 17.32 -8.45 -17.47
CA LYS A 332 18.46 -8.67 -18.38
C LYS A 332 18.55 -7.56 -19.42
N ARG A 333 19.75 -7.36 -19.98
CA ARG A 333 19.91 -6.44 -21.11
C ARG A 333 19.17 -7.02 -22.30
N GLN A 334 18.30 -6.22 -22.91
CA GLN A 334 17.59 -6.56 -24.12
C GLN A 334 18.41 -6.15 -25.34
N ARG A 335 18.28 -6.90 -26.42
CA ARG A 335 18.72 -6.43 -27.75
C ARG A 335 17.50 -5.86 -28.46
N SER A 336 17.62 -4.71 -29.09
CA SER A 336 16.59 -4.20 -29.99
C SER A 336 17.05 -4.37 -31.44
N ILE A 337 16.13 -4.75 -32.30
CA ILE A 337 16.29 -4.69 -33.76
C ILE A 337 15.40 -3.59 -34.30
N THR A 338 15.89 -2.91 -35.32
CA THR A 338 15.11 -1.89 -36.01
C THR A 338 14.53 -2.50 -37.27
N VAL A 339 13.21 -2.64 -37.30
CA VAL A 339 12.44 -3.09 -38.48
C VAL A 339 12.02 -1.84 -39.26
N LEU A 340 12.51 -1.74 -40.49
CA LEU A 340 12.10 -0.70 -41.42
C LEU A 340 10.89 -1.21 -42.22
N SER A 341 9.81 -0.44 -42.20
CA SER A 341 8.66 -0.62 -43.08
C SER A 341 8.55 0.57 -44.04
N ASN A 342 7.71 0.46 -45.07
CA ASN A 342 7.46 1.56 -46.01
C ASN A 342 6.79 2.79 -45.37
N MET A 343 6.17 2.64 -44.19
CA MET A 343 5.47 3.73 -43.49
C MET A 343 6.25 4.29 -42.31
N GLN A 344 7.07 3.47 -41.64
CA GLN A 344 7.74 3.85 -40.40
C GLN A 344 8.91 2.93 -40.05
N ARG A 345 9.75 3.41 -39.15
CA ARG A 345 10.84 2.67 -38.52
C ARG A 345 10.40 2.22 -37.13
N ILE A 346 10.35 0.91 -36.90
CA ILE A 346 9.88 0.30 -35.64
C ILE A 346 11.06 -0.34 -34.92
N SER A 347 11.28 0.00 -33.64
CA SER A 347 12.25 -0.69 -32.79
C SER A 347 11.55 -1.82 -32.04
N VAL A 348 12.01 -3.06 -32.21
CA VAL A 348 11.45 -4.26 -31.59
C VAL A 348 12.48 -4.88 -30.67
N ASN A 349 12.08 -5.21 -29.44
CA ASN A 349 12.94 -5.96 -28.52
C ASN A 349 13.07 -7.41 -28.99
N HIS A 350 14.28 -7.80 -29.39
CA HIS A 350 14.64 -9.12 -29.92
C HIS A 350 15.47 -9.91 -28.89
N GLY A 351 14.77 -10.57 -27.98
CA GLY A 351 15.33 -11.54 -27.04
C GLY A 351 16.13 -10.94 -25.87
N GLU A 352 16.33 -11.78 -24.85
CA GLU A 352 17.16 -11.46 -23.69
C GLU A 352 18.62 -11.88 -23.92
N THR A 353 19.56 -11.06 -23.46
CA THR A 353 20.96 -11.48 -23.38
C THR A 353 21.24 -12.20 -22.06
N ARG A 354 22.39 -12.87 -21.95
CA ARG A 354 22.89 -13.42 -20.68
C ARG A 354 23.31 -12.33 -19.68
N LYS A 355 23.53 -11.09 -20.14
CA LYS A 355 24.02 -10.00 -19.29
C LYS A 355 22.88 -9.36 -18.51
N VAL A 356 23.11 -9.07 -17.24
CA VAL A 356 22.11 -8.45 -16.39
C VAL A 356 22.02 -6.94 -16.64
N GLN A 357 20.81 -6.39 -16.43
CA GLN A 357 20.63 -4.95 -16.39
C GLN A 357 20.95 -4.45 -14.97
N LYS A 358 22.24 -4.24 -14.69
CA LYS A 358 22.78 -3.97 -13.35
C LYS A 358 21.96 -2.98 -12.51
N VAL A 359 21.60 -1.84 -13.08
CA VAL A 359 20.81 -0.80 -12.38
C VAL A 359 19.41 -1.30 -11.99
N LYS A 360 18.72 -2.04 -12.87
CA LYS A 360 17.38 -2.56 -12.58
C LYS A 360 17.40 -3.72 -11.57
N GLN A 361 18.39 -4.60 -11.65
CA GLN A 361 18.62 -5.64 -10.63
C GLN A 361 18.74 -4.99 -9.24
N ARG A 362 19.67 -4.03 -9.12
CA ARG A 362 19.95 -3.33 -7.85
C ARG A 362 18.75 -2.58 -7.30
N MET A 363 18.11 -1.75 -8.12
CA MET A 363 16.97 -0.96 -7.68
C MET A 363 15.71 -1.80 -7.41
N GLY A 364 15.56 -2.92 -8.13
CA GLY A 364 14.40 -3.80 -8.01
C GLY A 364 14.51 -4.82 -6.86
N PHE A 365 15.69 -5.05 -6.29
CA PHE A 365 15.85 -6.14 -5.32
C PHE A 365 15.08 -5.88 -4.01
N PRO A 366 15.25 -4.74 -3.32
CA PRO A 366 14.47 -4.43 -2.13
C PRO A 366 12.94 -4.53 -2.33
N PRO A 367 12.30 -3.88 -3.34
CA PRO A 367 10.86 -4.01 -3.54
C PRO A 367 10.44 -5.44 -3.84
N ASN A 368 11.17 -6.15 -4.71
CA ASN A 368 10.74 -7.49 -5.13
C ASN A 368 10.86 -8.51 -3.99
N PHE A 369 11.86 -8.36 -3.12
CA PHE A 369 12.01 -9.20 -1.94
C PHE A 369 10.86 -8.99 -0.96
N ILE A 370 10.54 -7.73 -0.61
CA ILE A 370 9.40 -7.41 0.26
C ILE A 370 8.07 -7.86 -0.36
N HIS A 371 7.89 -7.69 -1.67
CA HIS A 371 6.73 -8.22 -2.40
C HIS A 371 6.61 -9.75 -2.35
N SER A 372 7.71 -10.47 -2.19
CA SER A 372 7.62 -11.92 -1.99
C SER A 372 7.20 -12.31 -0.57
N LEU A 373 7.50 -11.45 0.42
CA LEU A 373 7.06 -11.65 1.80
C LEU A 373 5.59 -11.29 1.98
N ASP A 374 5.11 -10.21 1.35
CA ASP A 374 3.68 -9.89 1.39
C ASP A 374 2.83 -10.92 0.66
N ALA A 375 3.32 -11.44 -0.47
CA ALA A 375 2.70 -12.57 -1.15
C ALA A 375 2.66 -13.82 -0.26
N THR A 376 3.76 -14.09 0.45
CA THR A 376 3.83 -15.20 1.42
C THR A 376 2.81 -15.03 2.54
N HIS A 377 2.74 -13.83 3.11
CA HIS A 377 1.76 -13.51 4.14
C HIS A 377 0.33 -13.70 3.65
N MET A 378 -0.02 -13.15 2.48
CA MET A 378 -1.35 -13.32 1.88
C MET A 378 -1.69 -14.80 1.67
N MET A 379 -0.76 -15.62 1.18
CA MET A 379 -1.01 -17.06 0.97
C MET A 379 -1.21 -17.81 2.29
N MET A 380 -0.44 -17.48 3.33
CA MET A 380 -0.63 -18.03 4.67
C MET A 380 -1.99 -17.64 5.27
N VAL A 381 -2.44 -16.40 5.03
CA VAL A 381 -3.78 -15.94 5.43
C VAL A 381 -4.86 -16.70 4.68
N ALA A 382 -4.73 -16.87 3.36
CA ALA A 382 -5.68 -17.63 2.55
C ALA A 382 -5.80 -19.10 3.03
N ASP A 383 -4.67 -19.74 3.36
CA ASP A 383 -4.68 -21.10 3.91
C ASP A 383 -5.31 -21.15 5.31
N GLY A 384 -5.00 -20.18 6.18
CA GLY A 384 -5.66 -20.03 7.48
C GLY A 384 -7.18 -19.87 7.38
N CYS A 385 -7.64 -19.03 6.46
CA CYS A 385 -9.06 -18.83 6.17
C CYS A 385 -9.71 -20.13 5.69
N LYS A 386 -9.06 -20.87 4.79
CA LYS A 386 -9.55 -22.17 4.31
C LYS A 386 -9.71 -23.18 5.45
N ARG A 387 -8.73 -23.28 6.36
CA ARG A 387 -8.78 -24.19 7.51
C ARG A 387 -9.93 -23.87 8.46
N GLU A 388 -10.30 -22.59 8.57
CA GLU A 388 -11.38 -22.12 9.46
C GLU A 388 -12.74 -21.91 8.76
N GLY A 389 -12.85 -22.19 7.46
CA GLY A 389 -14.11 -21.98 6.71
C GLY A 389 -14.48 -20.50 6.50
N VAL A 390 -13.49 -19.61 6.55
CA VAL A 390 -13.64 -18.17 6.27
C VAL A 390 -13.49 -17.93 4.77
N SER A 391 -14.45 -17.22 4.18
CA SER A 391 -14.38 -16.82 2.78
C SER A 391 -13.32 -15.74 2.62
N PHE A 392 -12.47 -15.85 1.60
CA PHE A 392 -11.32 -14.97 1.41
C PHE A 392 -11.26 -14.43 -0.02
N ALA A 393 -11.03 -13.13 -0.13
CA ALA A 393 -10.48 -12.48 -1.31
C ALA A 393 -9.38 -11.52 -0.87
N GLY A 394 -8.49 -11.12 -1.78
CA GLY A 394 -7.38 -10.26 -1.41
C GLY A 394 -6.86 -9.42 -2.55
N VAL A 395 -6.55 -8.16 -2.24
CA VAL A 395 -5.85 -7.24 -3.13
C VAL A 395 -4.47 -6.99 -2.52
N HIS A 396 -3.57 -7.95 -2.71
CA HIS A 396 -2.21 -7.92 -2.14
C HIS A 396 -2.19 -7.77 -0.61
N ASP A 397 -2.12 -6.55 -0.10
CA ASP A 397 -2.09 -6.20 1.33
C ASP A 397 -3.45 -5.74 1.89
N SER A 398 -4.53 -5.96 1.13
CA SER A 398 -5.93 -5.77 1.54
C SER A 398 -6.63 -7.12 1.58
N PHE A 399 -7.18 -7.51 2.74
CA PHE A 399 -7.77 -8.85 2.94
C PHE A 399 -9.27 -8.79 3.22
N TRP A 400 -10.05 -9.56 2.47
CA TRP A 400 -11.49 -9.40 2.40
C TRP A 400 -12.23 -10.66 2.84
N THR A 401 -13.37 -10.46 3.50
CA THR A 401 -14.27 -11.53 3.97
C THR A 401 -15.69 -11.00 4.19
N HIS A 402 -16.66 -11.85 4.52
CA HIS A 402 -17.94 -11.44 5.09
C HIS A 402 -17.76 -10.72 6.43
N ALA A 403 -18.60 -9.72 6.70
CA ALA A 403 -18.54 -8.94 7.94
C ALA A 403 -18.58 -9.80 9.22
N CYS A 404 -19.37 -10.88 9.22
CA CYS A 404 -19.45 -11.81 10.36
C CYS A 404 -18.13 -12.52 10.69
N ASN A 405 -17.22 -12.64 9.72
CA ASN A 405 -15.95 -13.35 9.86
C ASN A 405 -14.76 -12.40 10.05
N ALA A 406 -14.99 -11.08 10.08
CA ALA A 406 -13.93 -10.09 10.21
C ALA A 406 -13.06 -10.29 11.48
N PRO A 407 -13.60 -10.65 12.66
CA PRO A 407 -12.77 -10.98 13.83
C PRO A 407 -11.84 -12.17 13.59
N SER A 408 -12.34 -13.23 12.96
CA SER A 408 -11.56 -14.43 12.61
C SER A 408 -10.46 -14.10 11.61
N LEU A 409 -10.80 -13.37 10.53
CA LEU A 409 -9.82 -12.92 9.55
C LEU A 409 -8.72 -12.08 10.21
N ASN A 410 -9.08 -11.09 11.06
CA ASN A 410 -8.11 -10.25 11.76
C ASN A 410 -7.16 -11.07 12.67
N ARG A 411 -7.66 -12.10 13.35
CA ARG A 411 -6.81 -13.04 14.10
C ARG A 411 -5.88 -13.86 13.19
N ILE A 412 -6.40 -14.41 12.09
CA ILE A 412 -5.62 -15.19 11.12
C ILE A 412 -4.49 -14.35 10.55
N ILE A 413 -4.78 -13.11 10.13
CA ILE A 413 -3.81 -12.16 9.59
C ILE A 413 -2.64 -11.95 10.54
N ARG A 414 -2.93 -11.61 11.80
CA ARG A 414 -1.91 -11.38 12.83
C ARG A 414 -1.09 -12.64 13.09
N SER A 415 -1.75 -13.80 13.16
CA SER A 415 -1.07 -15.07 13.42
C SER A 415 -0.12 -15.44 12.28
N ALA A 416 -0.58 -15.35 11.03
CA ALA A 416 0.23 -15.59 9.85
C ALA A 416 1.41 -14.61 9.74
N PHE A 417 1.22 -13.33 10.12
CA PHE A 417 2.30 -12.34 10.11
C PHE A 417 3.39 -12.67 11.12
N VAL A 418 3.00 -13.04 12.34
CA VAL A 418 3.93 -13.44 13.40
C VAL A 418 4.66 -14.72 13.01
N GLU A 419 3.94 -15.74 12.54
CA GLU A 419 4.52 -17.01 12.08
C GLU A 419 5.54 -16.80 10.95
N LEU A 420 5.24 -15.94 9.98
CA LEU A 420 6.15 -15.61 8.89
C LEU A 420 7.45 -14.99 9.41
N HIS A 421 7.35 -13.92 10.21
CA HIS A 421 8.52 -13.15 10.64
C HIS A 421 9.26 -13.73 11.86
N GLN A 422 8.75 -14.81 12.45
CA GLN A 422 9.50 -15.64 13.40
C GLN A 422 10.52 -16.55 12.70
N GLN A 423 10.38 -16.77 11.40
CA GLN A 423 11.35 -17.51 10.60
C GLN A 423 12.64 -16.69 10.40
N PRO A 424 13.81 -17.36 10.25
CA PRO A 424 15.10 -16.70 10.07
C PRO A 424 15.29 -16.22 8.61
N ILE A 425 14.39 -15.36 8.12
CA ILE A 425 14.27 -15.00 6.70
C ILE A 425 15.56 -14.40 6.11
N LEU A 426 16.24 -13.53 6.86
CA LEU A 426 17.46 -12.86 6.35
C LEU A 426 18.66 -13.81 6.42
N GLU A 427 18.70 -14.68 7.43
CA GLU A 427 19.69 -15.72 7.60
C GLU A 427 19.56 -16.77 6.47
N ASP A 428 18.36 -17.23 6.15
CA ASP A 428 18.10 -18.16 5.05
C ASP A 428 18.55 -17.55 3.70
N LEU A 429 18.30 -16.25 3.51
CA LEU A 429 18.81 -15.52 2.35
C LEU A 429 20.35 -15.45 2.36
N TYR A 430 20.97 -15.22 3.51
CA TYR A 430 22.43 -15.17 3.64
C TYR A 430 23.08 -16.52 3.27
N GLU A 431 22.49 -17.64 3.71
CA GLU A 431 22.94 -18.99 3.35
C GLU A 431 22.80 -19.27 1.84
N ASP A 432 21.68 -18.88 1.21
CA ASP A 432 21.52 -18.99 -0.26
C ASP A 432 22.58 -18.15 -1.01
N LEU A 433 22.92 -16.97 -0.47
CA LEU A 433 23.94 -16.10 -1.05
C LEU A 433 25.35 -16.68 -0.95
N LEU A 434 25.71 -17.35 0.15
CA LEU A 434 27.01 -18.02 0.30
C LEU A 434 27.26 -19.03 -0.83
N VAL A 435 26.23 -19.82 -1.17
CA VAL A 435 26.30 -20.78 -2.27
C VAL A 435 26.42 -20.07 -3.61
N ARG A 436 25.61 -19.04 -3.86
CA ARG A 436 25.56 -18.33 -5.16
C ARG A 436 26.81 -17.51 -5.46
N LEU A 437 27.40 -16.89 -4.44
CA LEU A 437 28.59 -16.06 -4.58
C LEU A 437 29.89 -16.87 -4.76
N GLY A 438 29.81 -18.21 -4.70
CA GLY A 438 30.90 -19.09 -5.14
C GLY A 438 32.20 -18.92 -4.36
N GLY A 439 32.10 -18.63 -3.05
CA GLY A 439 33.25 -18.44 -2.15
C GLY A 439 33.60 -16.99 -1.83
N VAL A 440 32.88 -16.01 -2.38
CA VAL A 440 32.93 -14.62 -1.89
C VAL A 440 31.96 -14.46 -0.73
N GLU A 441 32.46 -14.05 0.43
CA GLU A 441 31.62 -13.85 1.61
C GLU A 441 30.69 -12.63 1.44
N PRO A 442 29.37 -12.78 1.60
CA PRO A 442 28.44 -11.66 1.59
C PRO A 442 28.66 -10.77 2.82
N PRO A 443 28.26 -9.48 2.75
CA PRO A 443 28.34 -8.58 3.90
C PRO A 443 27.55 -9.16 5.09
N PRO A 444 28.01 -8.96 6.33
CA PRO A 444 27.37 -9.52 7.51
C PRO A 444 25.92 -9.06 7.62
N LEU A 445 25.09 -9.89 8.25
CA LEU A 445 23.67 -9.60 8.48
C LEU A 445 23.49 -8.25 9.22
N PRO A 446 22.50 -7.44 8.83
CA PRO A 446 22.13 -6.24 9.57
C PRO A 446 21.76 -6.55 11.02
N LYS A 447 22.05 -5.63 11.94
CA LYS A 447 21.69 -5.81 13.35
C LYS A 447 20.17 -5.72 13.53
N GLN A 448 19.60 -6.74 14.17
CA GLN A 448 18.20 -6.72 14.59
C GLN A 448 18.01 -5.81 15.81
N GLY A 449 16.84 -5.16 15.90
CA GLY A 449 16.39 -4.40 17.06
C GLY A 449 15.70 -5.29 18.12
N LEU A 450 14.81 -4.68 18.90
CA LEU A 450 14.20 -5.26 20.10
C LEU A 450 12.68 -5.47 19.99
N LEU A 451 12.07 -5.25 18.81
CA LEU A 451 10.63 -5.43 18.63
C LEU A 451 10.21 -6.89 18.93
N ASP A 452 9.38 -7.06 19.96
CA ASP A 452 8.71 -8.33 20.22
C ASP A 452 7.52 -8.52 19.28
N LEU A 453 7.68 -9.44 18.31
CA LEU A 453 6.63 -9.78 17.37
C LEU A 453 5.40 -10.43 18.02
N SER A 454 5.53 -11.03 19.21
CA SER A 454 4.38 -11.62 19.90
C SER A 454 3.31 -10.55 20.22
N GLY A 455 3.73 -9.29 20.39
CA GLY A 455 2.85 -8.15 20.59
C GLY A 455 1.88 -7.90 19.42
N VAL A 456 2.23 -8.31 18.20
CA VAL A 456 1.38 -8.13 17.00
C VAL A 456 0.04 -8.83 17.16
N HIS A 457 -0.03 -9.96 17.87
CA HIS A 457 -1.31 -10.64 18.17
C HIS A 457 -2.32 -9.73 18.87
N LYS A 458 -1.86 -8.71 19.61
CA LYS A 458 -2.71 -7.75 20.32
C LYS A 458 -2.86 -6.42 19.57
N SER A 459 -2.19 -6.24 18.43
CA SER A 459 -2.30 -5.00 17.65
C SER A 459 -3.55 -5.02 16.78
N LEU A 460 -4.56 -4.24 17.17
CA LEU A 460 -5.83 -4.17 16.45
C LEU A 460 -5.72 -3.46 15.09
N TYR A 461 -4.80 -2.51 14.96
CA TYR A 461 -4.73 -1.60 13.82
C TYR A 461 -3.68 -1.98 12.76
N ILE A 462 -3.03 -3.14 12.89
CA ILE A 462 -2.08 -3.62 11.88
C ILE A 462 -2.74 -3.75 10.49
N PHE A 463 -3.96 -4.31 10.46
CA PHE A 463 -4.86 -4.37 9.32
C PHE A 463 -6.25 -3.92 9.78
N ASN A 464 -6.76 -2.78 9.29
CA ASN A 464 -7.97 -2.14 9.83
C ASN A 464 -8.80 -1.34 8.85
#